data_AF-A0A918NNF5-F1
#
_entry.id   AF-A0A918NNF5-F1
#
_cell.length_a   1.000
_cell.length_b   1.000
_cell.length_c   1.000
_cell.angle_alpha   90.00
_cell.angle_beta   90.00
_cell.angle_gamma   90.00
#
_symmetry.space_group_name_H-M   'P 1'
#
loop_
_entity.id
_entity.type
_entity.pdbx_description
1 polymer ?
#
loop_
_entity_poly.entity_id
_entity_poly.type
_entity_poly.pdbx_seq_one_letter_code
_entity_poly.pdbx_strand_id
1 'polypeptide(L)' 'MASLIPPALKAALNELRRVRSLKPTEGDWATYADWRDQMAVVLDSLAANLLHETDQQQARAEAEAAREQARAIRARHPT' A
#
# COMPACT_ATOMS: atom_id res chain seq x y z
N MET A 1 6.87 -29.80 4.82
CA MET A 1 7.86 -28.82 5.30
C MET A 1 7.13 -27.52 5.57
N ALA A 2 7.08 -27.05 6.82
CA ALA A 2 6.46 -25.77 7.12
C ALA A 2 7.30 -24.67 6.46
N SER A 3 6.74 -23.99 5.46
CA SER A 3 7.36 -22.79 4.90
C SER A 3 7.39 -21.72 5.99
N LEU A 4 8.55 -21.53 6.61
CA LEU A 4 8.77 -20.47 7.59
C LEU A 4 8.87 -19.15 6.81
N ILE A 5 7.73 -18.51 6.62
CA ILE A 5 7.67 -17.14 6.10
C ILE A 5 8.58 -16.27 6.98
N PRO A 6 9.55 -15.54 6.41
CA PRO A 6 10.42 -14.64 7.18
C PRO A 6 9.58 -13.71 8.07
N PRO A 7 9.95 -13.50 9.35
CA PRO A 7 9.18 -12.67 10.26
C PRO A 7 8.89 -11.26 9.72
N ALA A 8 9.86 -10.67 9.01
CA ALA A 8 9.72 -9.36 8.38
C ALA A 8 8.68 -9.36 7.25
N LEU A 9 8.68 -10.40 6.39
CA LEU A 9 7.67 -10.57 5.35
C LEU A 9 6.28 -10.79 5.96
N LYS A 10 6.18 -11.59 7.03
CA LYS A 10 4.91 -11.79 7.75
C LYS A 10 4.39 -10.48 8.36
N ALA A 11 5.26 -9.66 8.94
CA ALA A 11 4.90 -8.36 9.48
C ALA A 11 4.40 -7.42 8.38
N ALA A 12 5.12 -7.32 7.25
CA ALA A 12 4.73 -6.50 6.11
C ALA A 12 3.37 -6.92 5.53
N LEU A 13 3.12 -8.23 5.38
CA LEU A 13 1.84 -8.75 4.91
C LEU A 13 0.69 -8.49 5.90
N ASN A 14 0.94 -8.58 7.20
CA ASN A 14 -0.05 -8.24 8.21
C ASN A 14 -0.38 -6.76 8.20
N GLU A 15 0.62 -5.90 8.05
CA GLU A 15 0.43 -4.46 7.95
C GLU A 15 -0.35 -4.08 6.68
N LEU A 16 -0.04 -4.72 5.54
CA LEU A 16 -0.81 -4.54 4.31
C LEU A 16 -2.27 -4.93 4.51
N ARG A 17 -2.52 -6.08 5.17
CA ARG A 17 -3.88 -6.52 5.47
C ARG A 17 -4.60 -5.53 6.38
N ARG A 18 -3.92 -5.00 7.39
CA ARG A 18 -4.45 -3.99 8.32
C ARG A 18 -4.84 -2.73 7.57
N VAL A 19 -3.92 -2.10 6.84
CA VAL A 19 -4.20 -0.87 6.08
C VAL A 19 -5.31 -1.11 5.05
N ARG A 20 -5.30 -2.24 4.34
CA ARG A 20 -6.37 -2.56 3.38
C ARG A 20 -7.75 -2.67 4.04
N SER A 21 -7.84 -3.15 5.28
CA SER A 21 -9.11 -3.21 6.03
C SER A 21 -9.61 -1.84 6.49
N LEU A 22 -8.73 -0.85 6.59
CA LEU A 22 -9.05 0.54 6.93
C LEU A 22 -9.53 1.35 5.72
N LYS A 23 -9.82 0.70 4.59
CA LYS A 23 -10.33 1.37 3.39
C LYS A 23 -11.57 2.21 3.77
N PRO A 24 -11.54 3.54 3.58
CA PRO A 24 -12.66 4.40 3.94
C PRO A 24 -13.92 4.05 3.16
N THR A 25 -15.07 4.23 3.80
CA THR A 25 -16.37 4.17 3.14
C THR A 25 -16.52 5.31 2.14
N GLU A 26 -17.37 5.12 1.14
CA GLU A 26 -17.60 6.12 0.10
C GLU A 26 -18.08 7.46 0.70
N GLY A 27 -17.62 8.58 0.12
CA GLY A 27 -18.07 9.94 0.46
C GLY A 27 -16.99 10.85 1.05
N ASP A 28 -15.97 10.30 1.69
CA ASP A 28 -14.84 11.09 2.20
C ASP A 28 -13.61 10.97 1.31
N TRP A 29 -13.46 11.91 0.37
CA TRP A 29 -12.35 11.95 -0.57
C TRP A 29 -11.00 12.20 0.12
N ALA A 30 -10.98 12.97 1.22
CA ALA A 30 -9.74 13.33 1.91
C ALA A 30 -9.18 12.12 2.65
N THR A 31 -10.02 11.47 3.45
CA THR A 31 -9.63 10.23 4.15
C THR A 31 -9.27 9.12 3.16
N TYR A 32 -9.95 9.04 2.01
CA TYR A 32 -9.57 8.09 0.96
C TYR A 32 -8.20 8.39 0.34
N ALA A 33 -7.88 9.66 0.07
CA ALA A 33 -6.56 10.05 -0.44
C ALA A 33 -5.44 9.70 0.57
N ASP A 34 -5.67 9.98 1.85
CA ASP A 34 -4.72 9.63 2.93
C ASP A 34 -4.54 8.12 3.07
N TRP A 35 -5.63 7.35 2.93
CA TRP A 35 -5.57 5.90 2.89
C TRP A 35 -4.75 5.37 1.71
N ARG A 36 -4.85 6.00 0.53
CA ARG A 36 -4.03 5.63 -0.63
C ARG A 36 -2.54 5.90 -0.39
N ASP A 37 -2.18 6.99 0.27
CA ASP A 37 -0.79 7.23 0.66
C ASP A 37 -0.28 6.19 1.67
N GLN A 38 -1.11 5.80 2.65
CA GLN A 38 -0.75 4.71 3.57
C GLN A 38 -0.54 3.37 2.84
N MET A 39 -1.39 3.05 1.86
CA MET A 39 -1.20 1.88 1.01
C MET A 39 0.14 1.94 0.27
N ALA A 40 0.53 3.10 -0.27
CA ALA A 40 1.82 3.26 -0.95
C ALA A 40 3.00 2.96 -0.02
N VAL A 41 2.98 3.51 1.20
CA VAL A 41 4.04 3.29 2.20
C VAL A 41 4.19 1.81 2.55
N VAL A 42 3.07 1.10 2.75
CA VAL A 42 3.11 -0.32 3.11
C VAL A 42 3.52 -1.20 1.94
N LEU A 43 3.13 -0.86 0.71
CA LEU A 43 3.58 -1.55 -0.49
C LEU A 43 5.09 -1.43 -0.71
N ASP A 44 5.68 -0.26 -0.49
CA ASP A 44 7.13 -0.07 -0.52
C ASP A 44 7.85 -0.90 0.55
N SER A 45 7.29 -0.92 1.77
CA SER A 45 7.82 -1.75 2.86
C SER A 45 7.74 -3.24 2.52
N LEU A 46 6.63 -3.69 1.90
CA LEU A 46 6.51 -5.06 1.40
C LEU A 46 7.55 -5.35 0.31
N ALA A 47 7.75 -4.43 -0.64
CA ALA A 47 8.73 -4.59 -1.71
C ALA A 47 10.15 -4.85 -1.19
N ALA A 48 10.54 -4.21 -0.09
CA ALA A 48 11.85 -4.45 0.54
C ALA A 48 12.01 -5.87 1.14
N ASN A 49 10.92 -6.60 1.34
CA ASN A 49 10.90 -7.93 1.98
C ASN A 49 10.58 -9.08 1.00
N LEU A 50 10.28 -8.77 -0.26
CA LEU A 50 9.99 -9.76 -1.29
C LEU A 50 11.28 -10.36 -1.86
N LEU A 51 11.30 -11.67 -2.07
CA LEU A 51 12.49 -12.39 -2.53
C LEU A 51 12.78 -12.18 -4.02
N HIS A 52 11.72 -12.11 -4.84
CA HIS A 52 11.85 -12.04 -6.29
C HIS A 52 11.76 -10.60 -6.76
N GLU A 53 12.74 -10.19 -7.57
CA GLU A 53 12.81 -8.82 -8.10
C GLU A 53 11.53 -8.39 -8.83
N THR A 54 10.92 -9.29 -9.61
CA THR A 54 9.65 -9.03 -10.29
C THR A 54 8.55 -8.64 -9.31
N ASP A 55 8.45 -9.33 -8.17
CA ASP A 55 7.44 -9.02 -7.14
C ASP A 55 7.77 -7.69 -6.44
N GLN A 56 9.06 -7.39 -6.24
CA GLN A 56 9.50 -6.09 -5.71
C GLN A 56 9.11 -4.94 -6.65
N GLN A 57 9.36 -5.11 -7.95
CA GLN A 57 9.04 -4.11 -8.97
C GLN A 57 7.52 -3.91 -9.07
N GLN A 58 6.74 -5.00 -9.04
CA GLN A 58 5.29 -4.93 -9.03
C GLN A 58 4.77 -4.18 -7.79
N ALA A 59 5.26 -4.50 -6.60
CA ALA A 59 4.85 -3.82 -5.37
C ALA A 59 5.19 -2.32 -5.39
N ARG A 60 6.36 -1.94 -5.93
CA ARG A 60 6.75 -0.53 -6.12
C ARG A 60 5.88 0.19 -7.14
N ALA A 61 5.53 -0.46 -8.25
CA ALA A 61 4.64 0.09 -9.25
C ALA A 61 3.24 0.35 -8.66
N GLU A 62 2.72 -0.58 -7.86
CA GLU A 62 1.46 -0.40 -7.14
C GLU A 62 1.53 0.71 -6.09
N ALA A 63 2.67 0.85 -5.40
CA ALA A 63 2.90 1.95 -4.46
C ALA A 63 2.84 3.31 -5.18
N GLU A 64 3.48 3.42 -6.34
CA GLU A 64 3.46 4.65 -7.13
C GLU A 64 2.07 4.98 -7.65
N ALA A 65 1.35 4.00 -8.21
CA ALA A 65 -0.04 4.18 -8.63
C ALA A 65 -0.95 4.64 -7.47
N ALA A 66 -0.67 4.20 -6.24
CA ALA A 66 -1.39 4.66 -5.07
C ALA A 66 -1.12 6.14 -4.74
N ARG A 67 0.13 6.59 -4.82
CA ARG A 67 0.49 8.01 -4.66
C ARG A 67 -0.13 8.88 -5.75
N GLU A 68 -0.04 8.43 -7.00
CA GLU A 68 -0.63 9.13 -8.14
C GLU A 68 -2.13 9.31 -7.95
N GLN A 69 -2.83 8.27 -7.50
CA GLN A 69 -4.26 8.37 -7.22
C GLN A 69 -4.55 9.34 -6.07
N ALA A 70 -3.79 9.30 -4.97
CA ALA A 70 -3.95 10.23 -3.85
C ALA A 70 -3.76 11.70 -4.31
N ARG A 71 -2.70 11.96 -5.09
CA ARG A 71 -2.43 13.27 -5.70
C ARG A 71 -3.57 13.70 -6.62
N ALA A 72 -4.05 12.81 -7.48
CA ALA A 72 -5.13 13.10 -8.42
C ALA A 72 -6.45 13.43 -7.71
N ILE A 73 -6.78 12.74 -6.61
CA ILE A 73 -7.95 13.05 -5.79
C ILE A 73 -7.81 14.45 -5.21
N ARG A 74 -6.70 14.76 -4.55
CA ARG A 74 -6.47 16.10 -3.95
C ARG A 74 -6.49 17.21 -5.01
N ALA A 75 -5.97 16.96 -6.21
CA ALA A 75 -6.01 17.93 -7.30
C ALA A 75 -7.44 18.19 -7.83
N ARG A 76 -8.35 17.23 -7.73
CA ARG A 76 -9.78 17.37 -8.11
C ARG A 76 -10.64 18.00 -7.02
N HIS A 77 -10.14 18.02 -5.78
CA HIS A 77 -10.78 18.63 -4.62
C HIS A 77 -9.88 19.72 -4.01
N PRO A 78 -9.56 20.79 -4.75
CA PRO A 78 -8.83 21.91 -4.18
C PRO A 78 -9.69 22.52 -3.07
N THR A 79 -9.03 22.80 -1.95
CA THR A 79 -9.64 23.30 -0.70
C THR A 79 -10.32 24.64 -0.89
#